data_AF-A0A7Y5SEE8-F1
#
_entry.id   AF-A0A7Y5SEE8-F1
#
_cell.length_a   1.000
_cell.length_b   1.000
_cell.length_c   1.000
_cell.angle_alpha   90.00
_cell.angle_beta   90.00
_cell.angle_gamma   90.00
#
_symmetry.space_group_name_H-M   'P 1'
#
loop_
_entity.id
_entity.type
_entity.pdbx_description
1 polymer ?
#
loop_
_entity_poly.entity_id
_entity_poly.type
_entity_poly.pdbx_seq_one_letter_code
_entity_poly.pdbx_strand_id
1 'polypeptide(L)' 'MTLEIGKPAPTFLLRDKNREQVTLDSFPGKHLVLAFYPLAFTGG' A
#
# COMPACT_ATOMS: atom_id res chain seq x y z
N MET A 1 -2.81 1.82 -15.43
CA MET A 1 -1.83 0.71 -15.47
C MET A 1 -2.45 -0.46 -14.74
N THR A 2 -2.40 -1.66 -15.33
CA THR A 2 -2.92 -2.90 -14.72
C THR A 2 -1.80 -3.60 -13.97
N LEU A 3 -2.07 -4.15 -12.79
CA LEU A 3 -1.10 -4.98 -12.07
C LEU A 3 -1.03 -6.37 -12.70
N GLU A 4 0.18 -6.90 -12.88
CA GLU A 4 0.41 -8.23 -13.46
C GLU A 4 0.96 -9.18 -12.40
N ILE A 5 0.44 -10.40 -12.36
CA ILE A 5 0.89 -11.44 -11.43
C ILE A 5 2.35 -11.81 -11.72
N GLY A 6 3.16 -11.94 -10.66
CA GLY A 6 4.57 -12.31 -10.75
C GLY A 6 5.52 -11.16 -11.11
N LYS A 7 5.00 -9.97 -11.44
CA LYS A 7 5.83 -8.77 -11.57
C LYS A 7 6.12 -8.16 -10.19
N PRO A 8 7.28 -7.51 -10.00
CA PRO A 8 7.53 -6.71 -8.82
C PRO A 8 6.42 -5.70 -8.57
N ALA A 9 6.07 -5.49 -7.30
CA ALA A 9 5.09 -4.48 -6.92
C ALA A 9 5.58 -3.09 -7.36
N PRO A 10 4.71 -2.22 -7.89
CA PRO A 10 5.07 -0.83 -8.15
C PRO A 10 5.51 -0.12 -6.88
N THR A 11 6.45 0.82 -7.01
CA THR A 11 6.86 1.67 -5.90
C THR A 11 5.67 2.52 -5.43
N PHE A 12 5.56 2.69 -4.12
CA PHE A 12 4.60 3.59 -3.52
C PHE A 12 5.25 4.44 -2.43
N LEU A 13 4.67 5.62 -2.23
CA LEU A 13 4.92 6.49 -1.09
C LEU A 13 3.55 6.96 -0.61
N LEU A 14 3.18 6.55 0.59
CA LEU A 14 1.91 6.89 1.22
C LEU A 14 2.16 7.61 2.54
N ARG A 15 1.13 8.25 3.08
CA ARG A 15 1.15 8.80 4.43
C ARG A 15 0.30 7.94 5.35
N ASP A 16 0.83 7.61 6.51
CA ASP A 16 0.08 6.91 7.55
C ASP A 16 -0.81 7.88 8.36
N LYS A 17 -1.47 7.35 9.40
CA LYS A 17 -2.33 8.14 10.30
C LYS A 17 -1.58 9.22 11.09
N ASN A 18 -0.26 9.08 11.27
CA ASN A 18 0.61 10.03 11.95
C ASN A 18 1.22 11.04 10.96
N ARG A 19 0.92 10.93 9.66
CA ARG A 19 1.51 11.69 8.54
C ARG A 19 2.96 11.32 8.25
N GLU A 20 3.41 10.17 8.72
CA GLU A 20 4.73 9.62 8.39
C GLU A 20 4.72 9.01 6.99
N GLN A 21 5.84 9.14 6.29
CA GLN A 21 5.99 8.56 4.96
C GLN A 21 6.24 7.06 5.09
N VAL A 22 5.47 6.27 4.34
CA VAL A 22 5.62 4.82 4.26
C VAL A 22 5.88 4.44 2.82
N THR A 23 6.97 3.72 2.58
CA THR A 23 7.38 3.26 1.25
C THR A 23 7.41 1.73 1.18
N LEU A 24 7.37 1.19 -0.05
CA LEU A 24 7.54 -0.26 -0.27
C LEU A 24 8.83 -0.79 0.35
N ASP A 25 9.94 -0.06 0.19
CA ASP A 25 11.26 -0.44 0.67
C ASP A 25 11.39 -0.48 2.20
N SER A 26 10.41 0.08 2.92
CA SER A 26 10.37 0.05 4.39
C SER A 26 10.08 -1.35 4.96
N PHE A 27 9.75 -2.34 4.12
CA PHE A 27 9.32 -3.68 4.55
C PHE A 27 10.13 -4.82 3.92
N PRO A 28 11.45 -4.92 4.19
CA PRO A 28 12.29 -5.97 3.62
C PRO A 28 11.86 -7.37 4.11
N GLY A 29 11.76 -8.32 3.18
CA GLY A 29 11.47 -9.72 3.48
C GLY A 29 10.05 -10.00 4.01
N LYS A 30 9.13 -9.05 3.90
CA LYS A 30 7.74 -9.20 4.36
C LYS A 30 6.78 -9.33 3.17
N HIS A 31 5.75 -10.16 3.34
CA HIS A 31 4.59 -10.13 2.45
C HIS A 31 3.67 -8.98 2.86
N LEU A 32 3.27 -8.17 1.88
CA LEU A 32 2.41 -7.01 2.09
C LEU A 32 1.06 -7.20 1.42
N VAL A 33 0.01 -6.67 2.06
CA VAL A 33 -1.35 -6.59 1.50
C VAL A 33 -1.74 -5.12 1.46
N LEU A 34 -2.04 -4.60 0.27
CA LEU A 34 -2.60 -3.26 0.10
C LEU A 34 -4.11 -3.38 -0.08
N ALA A 35 -4.87 -2.85 0.87
CA ALA A 35 -6.33 -2.81 0.82
C ALA A 35 -6.80 -1.38 0.53
N PHE A 36 -7.63 -1.21 -0.50
CA PHE A 36 -8.23 0.07 -0.85
C PHE A 36 -9.70 0.06 -0.43
N TYR A 37 -10.15 1.16 0.16
CA TYR A 37 -11.55 1.38 0.51
C TYR A 37 -11.98 2.78 0.07
N PRO A 38 -13.25 3.01 -0.31
CA PRO A 38 -13.67 4.26 -0.95
C PRO A 38 -13.56 5.49 -0.04
N LEU A 39 -13.89 5.34 1.25
CA LEU A 39 -13.89 6.44 2.21
C LEU A 39 -13.67 5.91 3.63
N ALA A 40 -12.96 6.68 4.46
CA ALA A 40 -12.76 6.34 5.86
C ALA A 40 -14.07 6.49 6.66
N PHE A 41 -14.23 5.67 7.72
CA PHE A 41 -15.34 5.73 8.67
C PHE A 41 -16.74 5.49 8.07
N THR A 42 -16.84 4.76 6.97
CA THR A 42 -18.12 4.31 6.41
C THR A 42 -18.44 2.87 6.82
N GLY A 43 -19.71 2.58 7.11
CA GLY A 43 -20.21 1.19 7.13
C GLY A 43 -20.16 0.64 5.71
N GLY A 44 -19.57 -0.55 5.55
CA GLY A 44 -19.51 -1.26 4.27
C GLY A 44 -20.85 -1.75 3.78
#